data_AF-A0A8W8KZ41-F1
#
_entry.id   AF-A0A8W8KZ41-F1
#
_cell.length_a   1.000
_cell.length_b   1.000
_cell.length_c   1.000
_cell.angle_alpha   90.00
_cell.angle_beta   90.00
_cell.angle_gamma   90.00
#
_symmetry.space_group_name_H-M   'P 1'
#
loop_
_entity.id
_entity.type
_entity.pdbx_description
1 polymer ?
#
loop_
_entity_poly.entity_id
_entity_poly.type
_entity_poly.pdbx_seq_one_letter_code
_entity_poly.pdbx_strand_id
1 'polypeptide(L)'
;MDCVERIESLTVEDFISKKKNKPRVFKTLNADKYTTTCGSYCEWDRNVELGPVHNSVPVPKEDEHIYSYYDALQYTLYETNYPETEDRTHTPRSDPPESGATIVVLSSPVECMAILLEGGRTCPGDMMLVMSTTWLTTEDSDRGKNLRTMYVHKAITFDRGGRTYLDVFSPPRRVSYFMDFFTRGITDGQRNDGEELEKDLDCPTSSSLNLVRRTDDKVLTRIQMAEAGVGYPDTLAFCYRVPYEYEAPEGAAIKVHKLNQKVGVENLVVDEVVCFLARLSDECERVSCFP
;
A
#
# COMPACT_ATOMS: atom_id res chain seq x y z
N MET A 1 5.95 -31.09 27.59
CA MET A 1 7.36 -31.50 27.57
C MET A 1 7.77 -31.65 26.11
N ASP A 2 8.39 -30.72 25.40
CA ASP A 2 8.95 -29.41 25.76
C ASP A 2 9.03 -28.51 24.51
N CYS A 3 8.28 -27.41 24.53
CA CYS A 3 8.62 -26.18 23.80
C CYS A 3 9.13 -25.09 24.78
N VAL A 4 9.06 -25.35 26.09
CA VAL A 4 9.37 -24.39 27.15
C VAL A 4 10.86 -24.46 27.55
N GLU A 5 11.50 -25.64 27.51
CA GLU A 5 12.94 -25.76 27.81
C GLU A 5 13.87 -25.17 26.74
N ARG A 6 13.36 -24.81 25.55
CA ARG A 6 14.20 -24.30 24.45
C ARG A 6 14.52 -22.81 24.53
N ILE A 7 13.87 -22.07 25.43
CA ILE A 7 14.09 -20.63 25.62
C ILE A 7 15.09 -20.35 26.76
N GLU A 8 15.26 -21.28 27.69
CA GLU A 8 16.16 -21.10 28.85
C GLU A 8 17.66 -21.31 28.55
N SER A 9 18.05 -21.53 27.28
CA SER A 9 19.44 -21.84 26.92
C SER A 9 20.13 -20.83 26.00
N LEU A 10 19.49 -19.72 25.64
CA LEU A 10 20.12 -18.68 24.82
C LEU A 10 20.89 -17.70 25.69
N THR A 11 22.22 -17.82 25.72
CA THR A 11 23.10 -16.87 26.41
C THR A 11 23.57 -15.78 25.43
N VAL A 12 23.98 -14.63 25.98
CA VAL A 12 24.46 -13.45 25.24
C VAL A 12 25.62 -13.77 24.28
N GLU A 13 26.37 -14.85 24.54
CA GLU A 13 27.50 -15.29 23.73
C GLU A 13 27.07 -15.86 22.36
N ASP A 14 25.86 -16.40 22.25
CA ASP A 14 25.32 -16.93 20.99
C ASP A 14 25.05 -15.83 19.94
N PHE A 15 24.82 -14.59 20.40
CA PHE A 15 24.69 -13.43 19.53
C PHE A 15 26.04 -12.89 19.02
N ILE A 16 27.14 -13.14 19.74
CA ILE A 16 28.45 -12.52 19.49
C ILE A 16 29.33 -13.38 18.56
N SER A 17 29.14 -14.70 18.52
CA SER A 17 30.08 -15.64 17.89
C SER A 17 30.09 -15.70 16.34
N LYS A 18 29.14 -15.06 15.63
CA LYS A 18 29.06 -15.13 14.15
C LYS A 18 29.89 -14.11 13.36
N LYS A 19 30.84 -13.39 13.97
CA LYS A 19 31.81 -12.55 13.24
C LYS A 19 33.12 -13.29 12.99
N LYS A 20 33.19 -14.08 11.91
CA LYS A 20 34.48 -14.39 11.24
C LYS A 20 34.49 -13.83 9.83
N ASN A 21 35.55 -13.04 9.59
CA ASN A 21 35.88 -12.28 8.39
C ASN A 21 35.66 -13.05 7.08
N LYS A 22 34.86 -12.47 6.19
CA LYS A 22 35.03 -12.60 4.74
C LYS A 22 35.29 -11.22 4.15
N PRO A 23 36.28 -11.05 3.25
CA PRO A 23 36.61 -9.77 2.66
C PRO A 23 35.41 -9.22 1.88
N ARG A 24 35.01 -7.99 2.20
CA ARG A 24 33.96 -7.26 1.48
C ARG A 24 34.52 -6.80 0.13
N VAL A 25 34.20 -7.55 -0.92
CA VAL A 25 34.23 -7.02 -2.28
C VAL A 25 33.11 -5.98 -2.36
N PHE A 26 33.47 -4.70 -2.46
CA PHE A 26 32.54 -3.65 -2.82
C PHE A 26 32.12 -3.88 -4.28
N LYS A 27 31.07 -4.68 -4.48
CA LYS A 27 30.26 -4.56 -5.70
C LYS A 27 29.45 -3.29 -5.54
N THR A 28 29.68 -2.33 -6.43
CA THR A 28 28.76 -1.23 -6.70
C THR A 28 27.35 -1.80 -6.79
N LEU A 29 26.50 -1.45 -5.82
CA LEU A 29 25.09 -1.83 -5.81
C LEU A 29 24.41 -0.99 -6.88
N ASN A 30 24.32 -1.52 -8.10
CA ASN A 30 23.35 -1.01 -9.08
C ASN A 30 21.95 -1.19 -8.50
N ALA A 31 21.07 -0.23 -8.79
CA ALA A 31 19.72 -0.06 -8.27
C ALA A 31 18.72 -1.17 -8.66
N ASP A 32 19.19 -2.34 -9.10
CA ASP A 32 18.37 -3.37 -9.73
C ASP A 32 17.96 -4.51 -8.76
N LYS A 33 17.83 -4.23 -7.46
CA LYS A 33 17.61 -5.30 -6.46
C LYS A 33 16.33 -5.26 -5.63
N TYR A 34 15.43 -4.32 -5.93
CA TYR A 34 14.05 -4.37 -5.44
C TYR A 34 13.06 -4.00 -6.54
N THR A 35 13.34 -4.38 -7.78
CA THR A 35 12.22 -4.94 -8.54
C THR A 35 11.75 -6.10 -7.67
N THR A 36 10.52 -6.02 -7.13
CA THR A 36 9.72 -7.24 -6.97
C THR A 36 10.07 -8.06 -8.19
N THR A 37 10.67 -9.23 -7.99
CA THR A 37 11.10 -10.09 -9.09
C THR A 37 9.90 -10.10 -10.02
N CYS A 38 10.01 -9.41 -11.16
CA CYS A 38 9.09 -9.64 -12.25
C CYS A 38 9.31 -11.12 -12.49
N GLY A 39 8.40 -11.94 -11.94
CA GLY A 39 8.05 -13.16 -12.63
C GLY A 39 7.89 -12.70 -14.06
N SER A 40 8.67 -13.29 -14.96
CA SER A 40 8.45 -13.09 -16.38
C SER A 40 7.02 -13.54 -16.61
N TYR A 41 6.06 -12.61 -16.54
CA TYR A 41 4.71 -12.88 -16.96
C TYR A 41 4.86 -13.41 -18.38
N CYS A 42 4.19 -14.53 -18.67
CA CYS A 42 4.07 -14.98 -20.05
C CYS A 42 3.63 -13.76 -20.87
N GLU A 43 4.32 -13.52 -21.98
CA GLU A 43 4.00 -12.41 -22.87
C GLU A 43 2.61 -12.72 -23.45
N TRP A 44 1.57 -12.15 -22.82
CA TRP A 44 0.19 -12.30 -23.25
C TRP A 44 0.03 -11.60 -24.60
N ASP A 45 -0.82 -12.13 -25.47
CA ASP A 45 -1.13 -11.45 -26.72
C ASP A 45 -1.91 -10.16 -26.42
N ARG A 46 -1.21 -9.02 -26.44
CA ARG A 46 -1.78 -7.71 -26.10
C ARG A 46 -2.51 -7.12 -27.31
N ASN A 47 -3.62 -7.72 -27.69
CA ASN A 47 -4.51 -7.19 -28.72
C ASN A 47 -5.47 -6.11 -28.17
N VAL A 48 -4.95 -5.18 -27.36
CA VAL A 48 -5.75 -4.13 -26.69
C VAL A 48 -5.05 -2.78 -26.71
N GLU A 49 -5.82 -1.69 -26.83
CA GLU A 49 -5.28 -0.33 -26.87
C GLU A 49 -5.12 0.28 -25.47
N LEU A 50 -3.93 0.08 -24.88
CA LEU A 50 -3.61 0.57 -23.52
C LEU A 50 -3.22 2.05 -23.44
N GLY A 51 -3.05 2.72 -24.58
CA GLY A 51 -2.70 4.15 -24.64
C GLY A 51 -3.79 5.06 -24.06
N PRO A 52 -3.56 6.39 -24.04
CA PRO A 52 -4.58 7.37 -23.67
C PRO A 52 -5.85 7.27 -24.54
N VAL A 53 -6.98 7.76 -24.07
CA VAL A 53 -8.28 7.67 -24.80
C VAL A 53 -8.29 8.47 -26.10
N HIS A 54 -7.43 9.48 -26.23
CA HIS A 54 -7.43 10.35 -27.40
C HIS A 54 -6.38 9.92 -28.43
N ASN A 55 -6.85 9.66 -29.66
CA ASN A 55 -6.07 9.64 -30.92
C ASN A 55 -5.10 8.47 -31.16
N SER A 56 -5.40 7.24 -30.74
CA SER A 56 -4.51 6.07 -30.97
C SER A 56 -3.06 6.39 -30.63
N VAL A 57 -2.90 7.19 -29.57
CA VAL A 57 -1.61 7.68 -29.13
C VAL A 57 -0.90 6.51 -28.48
N PRO A 58 0.33 6.18 -28.91
CA PRO A 58 1.09 5.12 -28.27
C PRO A 58 1.26 5.43 -26.79
N VAL A 59 1.35 4.39 -25.97
CA VAL A 59 1.65 4.53 -24.54
C VAL A 59 2.93 5.38 -24.40
N PRO A 60 2.90 6.49 -23.64
CA PRO A 60 4.09 7.30 -23.40
C PRO A 60 5.20 6.44 -22.76
N LYS A 61 6.46 6.76 -23.06
CA LYS A 61 7.60 5.95 -22.62
C LYS A 61 7.67 5.83 -21.09
N GLU A 62 7.35 6.92 -20.40
CA GLU A 62 7.24 7.03 -18.95
C GLU A 62 6.14 6.15 -18.34
N ASP A 63 5.21 5.64 -19.15
CA ASP A 63 4.07 4.84 -18.72
C ASP A 63 4.07 3.41 -19.31
N GLU A 64 5.19 2.97 -19.90
CA GLU A 64 5.35 1.59 -20.42
C GLU A 64 5.09 0.51 -19.35
N HIS A 65 5.17 0.85 -18.06
CA HIS A 65 4.79 -0.02 -16.95
C HIS A 65 3.36 -0.58 -17.07
N ILE A 66 2.46 0.12 -17.76
CA ILE A 66 1.08 -0.31 -17.97
C ILE A 66 1.00 -1.67 -18.67
N TYR A 67 1.96 -2.00 -19.53
CA TYR A 67 2.05 -3.29 -20.20
C TYR A 67 2.31 -4.42 -19.20
N SER A 68 3.24 -4.20 -18.26
CA SER A 68 3.51 -5.17 -17.19
C SER A 68 2.34 -5.31 -16.23
N TYR A 69 1.60 -4.23 -15.95
CA TYR A 69 0.38 -4.29 -15.14
C TYR A 69 -0.74 -5.04 -15.85
N TYR A 70 -0.93 -4.83 -17.15
CA TYR A 70 -1.93 -5.58 -17.91
C TYR A 70 -1.58 -7.08 -17.97
N ASP A 71 -0.31 -7.44 -18.16
CA ASP A 71 0.12 -8.85 -18.10
C ASP A 71 -0.10 -9.46 -16.72
N ALA A 72 0.19 -8.71 -15.65
CA ALA A 72 -0.06 -9.15 -14.28
C ALA A 72 -1.54 -9.35 -14.01
N LEU A 73 -2.42 -8.50 -14.58
CA LEU A 73 -3.87 -8.68 -14.53
C LEU A 73 -4.27 -9.98 -15.24
N GLN A 74 -3.85 -10.20 -16.48
CA GLN A 74 -4.20 -11.42 -17.23
C GLN A 74 -3.70 -12.68 -16.53
N TYR A 75 -2.47 -12.65 -16.01
CA TYR A 75 -1.91 -13.74 -15.23
C TYR A 75 -2.71 -14.00 -13.94
N THR A 76 -3.11 -12.95 -13.22
CA THR A 76 -3.93 -13.07 -12.02
C THR A 76 -5.28 -13.69 -12.34
N LEU A 77 -5.94 -13.25 -13.42
CA LEU A 77 -7.22 -13.82 -13.88
C LEU A 77 -7.08 -15.30 -14.23
N TYR A 78 -6.03 -15.66 -14.95
CA TYR A 78 -5.72 -17.05 -15.29
C TYR A 78 -5.53 -17.94 -14.06
N GLU A 79 -4.65 -17.56 -13.12
CA GLU A 79 -4.37 -18.32 -11.89
C GLU A 79 -5.61 -18.46 -11.00
N THR A 80 -6.54 -17.50 -11.06
CA THR A 80 -7.78 -17.50 -10.30
C THR A 80 -8.99 -18.03 -11.07
N ASN A 81 -8.77 -18.58 -12.27
CA ASN A 81 -9.78 -19.19 -13.13
C ASN A 81 -10.93 -18.23 -13.53
N TYR A 82 -10.61 -16.95 -13.72
CA TYR A 82 -11.47 -15.97 -14.38
C TYR A 82 -11.09 -15.86 -15.88
N PRO A 83 -12.03 -15.44 -16.75
CA PRO A 83 -11.71 -15.19 -18.15
C PRO A 83 -10.74 -14.00 -18.29
N GLU A 84 -10.05 -13.96 -19.42
CA GLU A 84 -9.27 -12.80 -19.84
C GLU A 84 -10.13 -11.53 -19.93
N THR A 85 -9.47 -10.38 -19.82
CA THR A 85 -10.12 -9.09 -19.91
C THR A 85 -10.67 -8.86 -21.31
N GLU A 86 -11.96 -8.54 -21.42
CA GLU A 86 -12.59 -8.23 -22.70
C GLU A 86 -12.38 -6.75 -23.06
N ASP A 87 -11.92 -6.48 -24.28
CA ASP A 87 -11.79 -5.13 -24.80
C ASP A 87 -13.15 -4.58 -25.27
N ARG A 88 -13.65 -3.56 -24.57
CA ARG A 88 -14.88 -2.85 -24.92
C ARG A 88 -14.63 -1.40 -25.30
N THR A 89 -13.38 -1.02 -25.58
CA THR A 89 -13.01 0.36 -25.92
C THR A 89 -13.70 0.87 -27.19
N HIS A 90 -14.10 -0.02 -28.11
CA HIS A 90 -14.87 0.32 -29.31
C HIS A 90 -16.31 0.75 -29.04
N THR A 91 -16.84 0.49 -27.84
CA THR A 91 -18.20 0.88 -27.43
C THR A 91 -18.13 1.73 -26.16
N PRO A 92 -17.80 3.04 -26.27
CA PRO A 92 -17.69 3.90 -25.10
C PRO A 92 -18.97 3.92 -24.26
N ARG A 93 -18.82 3.78 -22.95
CA ARG A 93 -19.93 3.79 -21.99
C ARG A 93 -20.36 5.22 -21.72
N SER A 94 -21.63 5.51 -21.96
CA SER A 94 -22.27 6.80 -21.66
C SER A 94 -23.21 6.74 -20.45
N ASP A 95 -23.56 5.52 -20.01
CA ASP A 95 -24.47 5.33 -18.89
C ASP A 95 -23.84 5.83 -17.58
N PRO A 96 -24.62 6.53 -16.74
CA PRO A 96 -24.18 6.89 -15.40
C PRO A 96 -23.94 5.62 -14.55
N PRO A 97 -23.11 5.71 -13.51
CA PRO A 97 -22.93 4.60 -12.56
C PRO A 97 -24.24 4.22 -11.88
N GLU A 98 -24.52 2.91 -11.74
CA GLU A 98 -25.78 2.41 -11.18
C GLU A 98 -25.94 2.82 -9.71
N SER A 99 -24.85 2.78 -8.94
CA SER A 99 -24.83 3.21 -7.53
C SER A 99 -24.77 4.73 -7.36
N GLY A 100 -24.57 5.49 -8.44
CA GLY A 100 -24.25 6.91 -8.39
C GLY A 100 -22.79 7.21 -7.98
N ALA A 101 -21.96 6.19 -7.74
CA ALA A 101 -20.55 6.33 -7.38
C ALA A 101 -19.61 5.96 -8.53
N THR A 102 -18.44 6.59 -8.56
CA THR A 102 -17.31 6.25 -9.45
C THR A 102 -16.08 6.17 -8.56
N ILE A 103 -15.71 4.95 -8.21
CA ILE A 103 -14.61 4.63 -7.30
C ILE A 103 -13.42 4.20 -8.14
N VAL A 104 -12.38 5.03 -8.14
CA VAL A 104 -11.15 4.78 -8.92
C VAL A 104 -10.06 4.27 -8.01
N VAL A 105 -9.46 3.14 -8.39
CA VAL A 105 -8.27 2.57 -7.76
C VAL A 105 -7.11 2.71 -8.74
N LEU A 106 -6.23 3.69 -8.50
CA LEU A 106 -4.99 3.87 -9.26
C LEU A 106 -3.93 2.92 -8.69
N SER A 107 -3.67 1.80 -9.34
CA SER A 107 -2.83 0.74 -8.76
C SER A 107 -2.31 -0.28 -9.78
N SER A 108 -1.39 -1.13 -9.31
CA SER A 108 -1.10 -2.42 -9.91
C SER A 108 -2.23 -3.39 -9.54
N PRO A 109 -2.70 -4.25 -10.46
CA PRO A 109 -3.75 -5.21 -10.15
C PRO A 109 -3.39 -6.14 -8.98
N VAL A 110 -2.11 -6.45 -8.80
CA VAL A 110 -1.62 -7.36 -7.74
C VAL A 110 -1.91 -6.83 -6.34
N GLU A 111 -1.85 -5.51 -6.15
CA GLU A 111 -2.04 -4.88 -4.83
C GLU A 111 -3.52 -4.77 -4.42
N CYS A 112 -4.44 -4.82 -5.39
CA CYS A 112 -5.83 -4.45 -5.17
C CYS A 112 -6.86 -5.44 -5.73
N MET A 113 -6.45 -6.58 -6.30
CA MET A 113 -7.35 -7.55 -6.93
C MET A 113 -8.51 -7.98 -6.02
N ALA A 114 -8.23 -8.26 -4.74
CA ALA A 114 -9.27 -8.66 -3.79
C ALA A 114 -10.32 -7.57 -3.57
N ILE A 115 -9.88 -6.31 -3.48
CA ILE A 115 -10.77 -5.15 -3.31
C ILE A 115 -11.60 -4.96 -4.57
N LEU A 116 -10.99 -5.06 -5.75
CA LEU A 116 -11.66 -4.91 -7.05
C LEU A 116 -12.71 -6.00 -7.30
N LEU A 117 -12.41 -7.26 -6.96
CA LEU A 117 -13.37 -8.36 -7.07
C LEU A 117 -14.58 -8.16 -6.14
N GLU A 118 -14.35 -7.72 -4.91
CA GLU A 118 -15.44 -7.43 -3.97
C GLU A 118 -16.24 -6.18 -4.38
N GLY A 119 -15.55 -5.17 -4.93
CA GLY A 119 -16.16 -4.00 -5.56
C GLY A 119 -17.04 -4.39 -6.74
N GLY A 120 -16.57 -5.26 -7.63
CA GLY A 120 -17.36 -5.78 -8.76
C GLY A 120 -18.62 -6.53 -8.32
N ARG A 121 -18.57 -7.25 -7.18
CA ARG A 121 -19.75 -7.91 -6.59
C ARG A 121 -20.76 -6.92 -6.00
N THR A 122 -20.26 -5.90 -5.30
CA THR A 122 -21.08 -4.96 -4.53
C THR A 122 -21.64 -3.82 -5.39
N CYS A 123 -20.81 -3.25 -6.24
CA CYS A 123 -21.09 -2.11 -7.12
C CYS A 123 -20.48 -2.35 -8.52
N PRO A 124 -21.10 -3.23 -9.34
CA PRO A 124 -20.54 -3.68 -10.61
C PRO A 124 -20.30 -2.51 -11.57
N GLY A 125 -19.09 -2.42 -12.12
CA GLY A 125 -18.72 -1.37 -13.06
C GLY A 125 -18.54 0.04 -12.46
N ASP A 126 -18.72 0.20 -11.16
CA ASP A 126 -18.58 1.49 -10.47
C ASP A 126 -17.25 1.59 -9.69
N MET A 127 -16.72 0.45 -9.20
CA MET A 127 -15.32 0.33 -8.76
C MET A 127 -14.45 -0.15 -9.90
N MET A 128 -13.41 0.62 -10.22
CA MET A 128 -12.58 0.39 -11.40
C MET A 128 -11.10 0.55 -11.12
N LEU A 129 -10.30 -0.28 -11.78
CA LEU A 129 -8.85 -0.24 -11.75
C LEU A 129 -8.34 0.67 -12.86
N VAL A 130 -7.53 1.64 -12.48
CA VAL A 130 -6.77 2.50 -13.39
C VAL A 130 -5.30 2.15 -13.21
N MET A 131 -4.64 1.75 -14.29
CA MET A 131 -3.23 1.33 -14.27
C MET A 131 -2.27 2.41 -14.77
N SER A 132 -2.82 3.55 -15.20
CA SER A 132 -2.09 4.67 -15.78
C SER A 132 -2.73 6.01 -15.41
N THR A 133 -1.90 6.97 -15.06
CA THR A 133 -2.34 8.35 -14.80
C THR A 133 -2.82 9.06 -16.06
N THR A 134 -2.43 8.59 -17.25
CA THR A 134 -2.89 9.15 -18.55
C THR A 134 -4.35 8.84 -18.87
N TRP A 135 -4.98 7.94 -18.11
CA TRP A 135 -6.41 7.63 -18.21
C TRP A 135 -7.28 8.56 -17.35
N LEU A 136 -6.66 9.48 -16.62
CA LEU A 136 -7.29 10.43 -15.72
C LEU A 136 -7.03 11.87 -16.18
N THR A 137 -7.98 12.76 -15.91
CA THR A 137 -7.76 14.21 -16.01
C THR A 137 -8.29 14.90 -14.76
N THR A 138 -7.80 16.12 -14.51
CA THR A 138 -8.31 16.99 -13.44
C THR A 138 -8.67 18.35 -14.00
N GLU A 139 -9.76 18.92 -13.51
CA GLU A 139 -10.21 20.28 -13.83
C GLU A 139 -10.49 21.06 -12.54
N ASP A 140 -10.60 22.39 -12.63
CA ASP A 140 -11.01 23.21 -11.49
C ASP A 140 -12.43 22.84 -11.06
N SER A 141 -12.62 22.57 -9.77
CA SER A 141 -13.90 22.20 -9.20
C SER A 141 -14.82 23.42 -9.02
N ASP A 142 -16.11 23.21 -9.24
CA ASP A 142 -17.17 24.17 -8.91
C ASP A 142 -17.52 24.18 -7.40
N ARG A 143 -17.02 23.21 -6.63
CA ARG A 143 -17.39 22.99 -5.21
C ARG A 143 -16.59 23.82 -4.21
N GLY A 144 -15.49 24.43 -4.63
CA GLY A 144 -14.65 25.20 -3.73
C GLY A 144 -13.46 25.85 -4.41
N LYS A 145 -12.90 26.88 -3.78
CA LYS A 145 -11.70 27.55 -4.26
C LYS A 145 -10.51 26.59 -4.15
N ASN A 146 -9.73 26.48 -5.23
CA ASN A 146 -8.54 25.64 -5.34
C ASN A 146 -8.80 24.13 -5.22
N LEU A 147 -10.06 23.68 -5.29
CA LEU A 147 -10.35 22.26 -5.38
C LEU A 147 -10.33 21.81 -6.85
N ARG A 148 -10.00 20.54 -7.07
CA ARG A 148 -9.95 19.91 -8.40
C ARG A 148 -10.93 18.75 -8.48
N THR A 149 -11.65 18.68 -9.58
CA THR A 149 -12.49 17.53 -9.92
C THR A 149 -11.72 16.59 -10.81
N MET A 150 -11.67 15.30 -10.45
CA MET A 150 -11.05 14.26 -11.26
C MET A 150 -12.06 13.56 -12.15
N TYR A 151 -11.64 13.22 -13.37
CA TYR A 151 -12.40 12.43 -14.33
C TYR A 151 -11.62 11.21 -14.79
N VAL A 152 -12.32 10.09 -14.93
CA VAL A 152 -11.79 8.85 -15.50
C VAL A 152 -12.32 8.64 -16.91
N HIS A 153 -11.39 8.43 -17.84
CA HIS A 153 -11.67 8.25 -19.26
C HIS A 153 -11.59 6.80 -19.70
N LYS A 154 -10.70 6.03 -19.08
CA LYS A 154 -10.46 4.61 -19.37
C LYS A 154 -10.15 3.87 -18.07
N ALA A 155 -10.63 2.64 -17.94
CA ALA A 155 -10.36 1.80 -16.78
C ALA A 155 -10.64 0.33 -17.07
N ILE A 156 -10.12 -0.54 -16.20
CA ILE A 156 -10.57 -1.93 -16.10
C ILE A 156 -11.76 -1.96 -15.12
N THR A 157 -12.92 -2.42 -15.60
CA THR A 157 -14.12 -2.58 -14.77
C THR A 157 -14.39 -4.04 -14.47
N PHE A 158 -15.07 -4.30 -13.35
CA PHE A 158 -15.40 -5.64 -12.88
C PHE A 158 -16.92 -5.81 -12.80
N ASP A 159 -17.43 -6.96 -13.24
CA ASP A 159 -18.83 -7.34 -13.02
C ASP A 159 -19.03 -8.16 -11.73
N ARG A 160 -20.28 -8.55 -11.46
CA ARG A 160 -20.66 -9.39 -10.32
C ARG A 160 -19.97 -10.76 -10.32
N GLY A 161 -19.64 -11.26 -11.50
CA GLY A 161 -19.02 -12.57 -11.71
C GLY A 161 -17.49 -12.51 -11.71
N GLY A 162 -16.87 -11.35 -11.47
CA GLY A 162 -15.43 -11.17 -11.52
C GLY A 162 -14.85 -11.08 -12.94
N ARG A 163 -15.69 -10.97 -13.97
CA ARG A 163 -15.23 -10.70 -15.34
C ARG A 163 -14.73 -9.27 -15.42
N THR A 164 -13.64 -9.09 -16.16
CA THR A 164 -13.00 -7.80 -16.34
C THR A 164 -13.18 -7.28 -17.75
N TYR A 165 -13.23 -5.95 -17.87
CA TYR A 165 -13.41 -5.28 -19.14
C TYR A 165 -12.56 -4.03 -19.23
N LEU A 166 -11.89 -3.82 -20.36
CA LEU A 166 -11.25 -2.55 -20.68
C LEU A 166 -12.31 -1.61 -21.28
N ASP A 167 -12.76 -0.64 -20.48
CA ASP A 167 -13.82 0.30 -20.86
C ASP A 167 -13.26 1.70 -21.10
N VAL A 168 -13.92 2.43 -22.01
CA VAL A 168 -13.77 3.88 -22.21
C VAL A 168 -15.08 4.57 -21.87
N PHE A 169 -15.01 5.78 -21.30
CA PHE A 169 -16.18 6.56 -20.87
C PHE A 169 -16.34 7.81 -21.73
N SER A 170 -17.54 8.02 -22.27
CA SER A 170 -17.89 9.20 -23.06
C SER A 170 -19.34 9.65 -22.75
N PRO A 171 -19.53 10.75 -22.00
CA PRO A 171 -18.48 11.61 -21.44
C PRO A 171 -17.65 10.91 -20.34
N PRO A 172 -16.45 11.43 -20.01
CA PRO A 172 -15.64 10.93 -18.90
C PRO A 172 -16.42 10.95 -17.58
N ARG A 173 -16.22 9.95 -16.73
CA ARG A 173 -16.94 9.86 -15.45
C ARG A 173 -16.25 10.69 -14.38
N ARG A 174 -17.01 11.54 -13.69
CA ARG A 174 -16.52 12.26 -12.51
C ARG A 174 -16.24 11.27 -11.37
N VAL A 175 -15.02 11.26 -10.86
CA VAL A 175 -14.60 10.40 -9.75
C VAL A 175 -15.25 10.89 -8.45
N SER A 176 -15.90 9.98 -7.72
CA SER A 176 -16.54 10.28 -6.43
C SER A 176 -15.74 9.76 -5.23
N TYR A 177 -14.78 8.87 -5.44
CA TYR A 177 -13.84 8.39 -4.44
C TYR A 177 -12.55 7.93 -5.13
N PHE A 178 -11.39 8.36 -4.64
CA PHE A 178 -10.10 8.05 -5.26
C PHE A 178 -9.19 7.27 -4.30
N MET A 179 -8.59 6.19 -4.79
CA MET A 179 -7.63 5.37 -4.06
C MET A 179 -6.32 5.32 -4.82
N ASP A 180 -5.30 6.03 -4.32
CA ASP A 180 -3.97 6.04 -4.94
C ASP A 180 -3.04 5.03 -4.28
N PHE A 181 -2.52 4.12 -5.09
CA PHE A 181 -1.44 3.20 -4.71
C PHE A 181 -0.12 3.50 -5.44
N PHE A 182 -0.08 4.51 -6.32
CA PHE A 182 1.12 4.95 -7.03
C PHE A 182 1.85 6.07 -6.27
N THR A 183 1.99 5.87 -4.97
CA THR A 183 2.77 6.73 -4.07
C THR A 183 4.13 6.11 -3.75
N ARG A 184 5.10 6.93 -3.31
CA ARG A 184 6.42 6.42 -2.92
C ARG A 184 6.36 5.47 -1.73
N GLY A 185 5.40 5.70 -0.83
CA GLY A 185 5.22 4.88 0.37
C GLY A 185 4.75 3.47 0.04
N ILE A 186 3.86 3.33 -0.95
CA ILE A 186 3.28 2.04 -1.33
C ILE A 186 4.17 1.29 -2.32
N THR A 187 4.81 2.01 -3.24
CA THR A 187 5.60 1.39 -4.32
C THR A 187 7.08 1.27 -4.00
N ASP A 188 7.50 1.39 -2.73
CA ASP A 188 8.91 1.40 -2.32
C ASP A 188 9.77 2.38 -3.15
N GLY A 189 9.18 3.52 -3.50
CA GLY A 189 9.79 4.59 -4.29
C GLY A 189 9.90 4.33 -5.79
N GLN A 190 9.33 3.25 -6.33
CA GLN A 190 9.32 2.97 -7.78
C GLN A 190 8.41 3.93 -8.54
N ARG A 191 7.30 4.38 -7.94
CA ARG A 191 6.37 5.35 -8.50
C ARG A 191 6.01 6.44 -7.50
N ASN A 192 5.65 7.59 -8.04
CA ASN A 192 5.16 8.74 -7.28
C ASN A 192 4.25 9.65 -8.11
N ASP A 193 3.83 9.20 -9.29
CA ASP A 193 3.05 9.99 -10.22
C ASP A 193 1.59 10.13 -9.80
N GLY A 194 1.10 9.29 -8.88
CA GLY A 194 -0.19 9.47 -8.21
C GLY A 194 -0.20 10.60 -7.17
N GLU A 195 0.95 10.93 -6.56
CA GLU A 195 1.04 11.89 -5.44
C GLU A 195 0.57 13.30 -5.81
N GLU A 196 0.78 13.72 -7.06
CA GLU A 196 0.28 15.01 -7.56
C GLU A 196 -1.20 14.97 -7.92
N LEU A 197 -1.77 13.80 -8.24
CA LEU A 197 -3.19 13.65 -8.57
C LEU A 197 -4.08 13.79 -7.33
N GLU A 198 -3.61 13.34 -6.16
CA GLU A 198 -4.39 13.39 -4.92
C GLU A 198 -4.58 14.78 -4.31
N LYS A 199 -3.81 15.78 -4.74
CA LYS A 199 -3.83 17.11 -4.11
C LYS A 199 -5.14 17.85 -4.38
N ASP A 200 -5.71 18.42 -3.32
CA ASP A 200 -6.86 19.32 -3.40
C ASP A 200 -8.06 18.74 -4.18
N LEU A 201 -8.27 17.41 -4.15
CA LEU A 201 -9.42 16.80 -4.79
C LEU A 201 -10.73 17.17 -4.08
N ASP A 202 -11.78 17.36 -4.87
CA ASP A 202 -13.14 17.64 -4.37
C ASP A 202 -13.93 16.38 -3.98
N CYS A 203 -13.28 15.22 -4.02
CA CYS A 203 -13.80 13.93 -3.61
C CYS A 203 -12.94 13.31 -2.48
N PRO A 204 -13.51 12.45 -1.63
CA PRO A 204 -12.75 11.76 -0.59
C PRO A 204 -11.69 10.82 -1.18
N THR A 205 -10.57 10.66 -0.45
CA THR A 205 -9.48 9.74 -0.80
C THR A 205 -9.26 8.68 0.29
N SER A 206 -8.74 7.50 -0.07
CA SER A 206 -8.55 6.39 0.90
C SER A 206 -7.48 6.65 1.95
N SER A 207 -6.38 7.31 1.58
CA SER A 207 -5.40 7.79 2.55
C SER A 207 -4.53 8.87 1.92
N SER A 208 -4.69 10.11 2.35
CA SER A 208 -3.81 11.19 1.90
C SER A 208 -2.37 10.94 2.36
N LEU A 209 -1.39 11.42 1.60
CA LEU A 209 0.03 11.40 2.00
C LEU A 209 0.29 11.98 3.40
N ASN A 210 -0.52 12.95 3.84
CA ASN A 210 -0.44 13.51 5.18
C ASN A 210 -0.91 12.53 6.27
N LEU A 211 -1.95 11.75 5.96
CA LEU A 211 -2.48 10.74 6.86
C LEU A 211 -1.55 9.53 6.94
N VAL A 212 -1.09 9.00 5.81
CA VAL A 212 -0.15 7.86 5.72
C VAL A 212 1.09 8.10 6.58
N ARG A 213 1.67 9.30 6.51
CA ARG A 213 2.85 9.71 7.31
C ARG A 213 2.65 9.57 8.82
N ARG A 214 1.42 9.57 9.30
CA ARG A 214 1.06 9.39 10.71
C ARG A 214 0.68 7.95 11.01
N THR A 215 -0.12 7.33 10.15
CA THR A 215 -0.68 5.99 10.37
C THR A 215 0.33 4.87 10.15
N ASP A 216 1.34 5.07 9.30
CA ASP A 216 2.39 4.07 9.06
C ASP A 216 3.47 4.06 10.16
N ASP A 217 3.52 5.12 10.97
CA ASP A 217 4.37 5.19 12.14
C ASP A 217 3.67 4.51 13.32
N LYS A 218 4.04 3.25 13.57
CA LYS A 218 3.49 2.43 14.65
C LYS A 218 3.70 3.04 16.04
N VAL A 219 4.80 3.77 16.26
CA VAL A 219 5.09 4.38 17.57
C VAL A 219 4.19 5.59 17.76
N LEU A 220 4.16 6.48 16.76
CA LEU A 220 3.32 7.67 16.78
C LEU A 220 1.82 7.32 16.88
N THR A 221 1.37 6.32 16.11
CA THR A 221 -0.02 5.85 16.15
C THR A 221 -0.40 5.38 17.56
N ARG A 222 0.46 4.61 18.23
CA ARG A 222 0.19 4.12 19.59
C ARG A 222 0.20 5.24 20.63
N ILE A 223 1.07 6.25 20.46
CA ILE A 223 1.05 7.45 21.31
C ILE A 223 -0.28 8.19 21.16
N GLN A 224 -0.76 8.40 19.93
CA GLN A 224 -2.06 9.03 19.66
C GLN A 224 -3.23 8.21 20.21
N MET A 225 -3.16 6.87 20.13
CA MET A 225 -4.14 5.98 20.75
C MET A 225 -4.16 6.14 22.27
N ALA A 226 -2.99 6.23 22.91
CA ALA A 226 -2.88 6.46 24.35
C ALA A 226 -3.48 7.81 24.77
N GLU A 227 -3.18 8.89 24.04
CA GLU A 227 -3.77 10.22 24.25
C GLU A 227 -5.29 10.21 24.13
N ALA A 228 -5.83 9.42 23.19
CA ALA A 228 -7.26 9.28 22.96
C ALA A 228 -7.95 8.28 23.90
N GLY A 229 -7.22 7.60 24.78
CA GLY A 229 -7.77 6.54 25.64
C GLY A 229 -8.24 5.29 24.87
N VAL A 230 -7.72 5.07 23.67
CA VAL A 230 -8.00 3.89 22.84
C VAL A 230 -7.03 2.78 23.22
N GLY A 231 -7.49 1.53 23.36
CA GLY A 231 -6.62 0.40 23.72
C GLY A 231 -5.53 0.14 22.68
N TYR A 232 -4.28 -0.03 23.13
CA TYR A 232 -3.09 -0.28 22.32
C TYR A 232 -2.21 -1.37 22.97
N PRO A 233 -1.32 -2.04 22.21
CA PRO A 233 -0.39 -2.99 22.80
C PRO A 233 0.77 -2.27 23.50
N ASP A 234 1.19 -2.82 24.64
CA ASP A 234 2.41 -2.47 25.33
C ASP A 234 3.60 -2.36 24.37
N THR A 235 4.36 -1.27 24.48
CA THR A 235 5.33 -0.91 23.46
C THR A 235 6.68 -0.57 24.08
N LEU A 236 7.71 -1.29 23.65
CA LEU A 236 9.10 -0.87 23.75
C LEU A 236 9.61 -0.56 22.34
N ALA A 237 10.08 0.66 22.12
CA ALA A 237 10.60 1.08 20.82
C ALA A 237 11.99 1.70 20.94
N PHE A 238 12.90 1.25 20.07
CA PHE A 238 14.23 1.86 19.90
C PHE A 238 14.25 2.61 18.57
N CYS A 239 14.27 3.93 18.64
CA CYS A 239 14.02 4.76 17.46
C CYS A 239 15.27 5.58 17.12
N TYR A 240 15.81 5.38 15.92
CA TYR A 240 16.99 6.10 15.42
C TYR A 240 16.56 7.22 14.47
N ARG A 241 17.02 8.46 14.73
CA ARG A 241 16.68 9.66 13.93
C ARG A 241 15.18 9.80 13.69
N VAL A 242 14.45 9.99 14.78
CA VAL A 242 12.98 10.11 14.76
C VAL A 242 12.53 11.36 14.01
N PRO A 243 11.58 11.25 13.07
CA PRO A 243 11.06 12.39 12.32
C PRO A 243 10.04 13.23 13.11
N TYR A 244 9.50 12.69 14.21
CA TYR A 244 8.49 13.35 15.04
C TYR A 244 8.85 13.28 16.53
N GLU A 245 8.12 14.05 17.32
CA GLU A 245 8.20 13.99 18.77
C GLU A 245 7.43 12.76 19.27
N TYR A 246 8.18 11.78 19.77
CA TYR A 246 7.62 10.60 20.43
C TYR A 246 7.61 10.82 21.94
N GLU A 247 6.61 11.53 22.43
CA GLU A 247 6.35 11.71 23.86
C GLU A 247 5.08 10.93 24.23
N ALA A 248 5.25 9.85 24.98
CA ALA A 248 4.10 9.08 25.46
C ALA A 248 3.44 9.81 26.64
N PRO A 249 2.10 9.80 26.74
CA PRO A 249 1.40 10.33 27.91
C PRO A 249 1.88 9.68 29.21
N GLU A 250 1.82 10.42 30.31
CA GLU A 250 2.18 9.88 31.62
C GLU A 250 1.30 8.67 31.97
N GLY A 251 1.92 7.58 32.43
CA GLY A 251 1.24 6.33 32.74
C GLY A 251 0.93 5.44 31.53
N ALA A 252 1.21 5.87 30.30
CA ALA A 252 1.07 5.02 29.13
C ALA A 252 2.11 3.88 29.16
N ALA A 253 1.67 2.65 28.86
CA ALA A 253 2.54 1.48 28.65
C ALA A 253 3.35 1.55 27.33
N ILE A 254 3.97 2.70 27.06
CA ILE A 254 4.78 2.99 25.87
C ILE A 254 6.11 3.57 26.32
N LYS A 255 7.20 2.82 26.09
CA LYS A 255 8.57 3.23 26.37
C LYS A 255 9.34 3.42 25.07
N VAL A 256 9.87 4.63 24.85
CA VAL A 256 10.61 4.99 23.64
C VAL A 256 12.04 5.39 23.99
N HIS A 257 13.01 4.67 23.43
CA HIS A 257 14.43 5.02 23.50
C HIS A 257 14.86 5.70 22.19
N LYS A 258 15.08 7.01 22.25
CA LYS A 258 15.61 7.79 21.13
C LYS A 258 17.12 7.55 21.04
N LEU A 259 17.56 6.87 19.98
CA LEU A 259 18.95 6.51 19.75
C LEU A 259 19.67 7.53 18.88
N ASN A 260 20.83 8.01 19.34
CA ASN A 260 21.68 8.94 18.59
C ASN A 260 22.68 8.24 17.67
N GLN A 261 22.89 6.93 17.87
CA GLN A 261 23.83 6.10 17.12
C GLN A 261 23.29 4.66 16.99
N LYS A 262 23.77 3.94 15.98
CA LYS A 262 23.35 2.54 15.70
C LYS A 262 24.26 1.49 16.37
N VAL A 263 25.38 1.90 16.95
CA VAL A 263 26.42 1.01 17.51
C VAL A 263 26.73 1.46 18.93
N GLY A 264 27.09 0.54 19.83
CA GLY A 264 27.39 0.87 21.23
C GLY A 264 26.14 1.06 22.08
N VAL A 265 25.00 0.54 21.63
CA VAL A 265 23.70 0.58 22.33
C VAL A 265 23.22 -0.82 22.70
N GLU A 266 24.05 -1.83 22.50
CA GLU A 266 23.69 -3.25 22.66
C GLU A 266 23.28 -3.55 24.11
N ASN A 267 24.05 -3.08 25.10
CA ASN A 267 23.73 -3.29 26.51
C ASN A 267 22.40 -2.60 26.88
N LEU A 268 22.19 -1.35 26.44
CA LEU A 268 20.92 -0.65 26.64
C LEU A 268 19.74 -1.45 26.07
N VAL A 269 19.88 -1.93 24.83
CA VAL A 269 18.82 -2.71 24.17
C VAL A 269 18.52 -3.99 24.95
N VAL A 270 19.56 -4.73 25.35
CA VAL A 270 19.40 -5.97 26.12
C VAL A 270 18.72 -5.71 27.45
N ASP A 271 19.22 -4.75 28.24
CA ASP A 271 18.68 -4.44 29.57
C ASP A 271 17.20 -4.05 29.47
N GLU A 272 16.87 -3.20 28.51
CA GLU A 272 15.51 -2.69 28.31
C GLU A 272 14.54 -3.75 27.79
N VAL A 273 14.99 -4.63 26.91
CA VAL A 273 14.19 -5.78 26.46
C VAL A 273 13.93 -6.75 27.61
N VAL A 274 14.95 -7.06 28.43
CA VAL A 274 14.79 -7.93 29.61
C VAL A 274 13.77 -7.33 30.58
N CYS A 275 13.89 -6.04 30.92
CA CYS A 275 12.93 -5.36 31.78
C CYS A 275 11.51 -5.37 31.19
N PHE A 276 11.38 -5.13 29.89
CA PHE A 276 10.08 -5.12 29.23
C PHE A 276 9.41 -6.50 29.24
N LEU A 277 10.18 -7.56 28.94
CA LEU A 277 9.67 -8.94 28.96
C LEU A 277 9.27 -9.39 30.37
N ALA A 278 10.08 -9.08 31.39
CA ALA A 278 9.76 -9.41 32.78
C ALA A 278 8.44 -8.76 33.23
N ARG A 279 8.20 -7.51 32.83
CA ARG A 279 6.93 -6.82 33.10
C ARG A 279 5.73 -7.50 32.43
N LEU A 280 5.89 -7.94 31.18
CA LEU A 280 4.82 -8.65 30.47
C LEU A 280 4.53 -10.03 31.08
N SER A 281 5.55 -10.74 31.58
CA SER A 281 5.34 -12.04 32.24
C SER A 281 4.56 -11.91 33.54
N ASP A 282 4.81 -10.85 34.32
CA ASP A 282 4.06 -10.58 35.57
C ASP A 282 2.58 -10.24 35.31
N GLU A 283 2.26 -9.72 34.12
CA GLU A 283 0.90 -9.40 33.70
C GLU A 283 0.16 -10.61 33.10
N CYS A 284 0.89 -11.58 32.53
CA CYS A 284 0.33 -12.76 31.87
C CYS A 284 -0.30 -13.78 32.85
N GLU A 285 0.09 -13.77 34.14
CA GLU A 285 -0.54 -14.58 35.19
C GLU A 285 -1.97 -14.12 35.56
N ARG A 286 -2.48 -13.01 34.99
CA ARG A 286 -3.81 -12.45 35.33
C ARG A 286 -4.94 -12.74 34.35
N VAL A 287 -4.71 -13.54 33.31
CA VAL A 287 -5.82 -14.04 32.47
C VAL A 287 -6.30 -15.37 33.04
N SER A 288 -6.97 -15.33 34.19
CA SER A 288 -7.76 -16.49 34.65
C SER A 288 -8.91 -16.68 33.67
N CYS A 289 -9.00 -17.88 33.09
CA CYS A 289 -10.14 -18.30 32.27
C CYS A 289 -11.45 -17.92 32.97
N PHE A 290 -12.33 -17.20 32.25
CA PHE A 290 -13.69 -16.98 32.73
C PHE A 290 -14.40 -18.33 32.95
N PRO A 291 -15.25 -18.43 33.99
CA PRO A 291 -16.00 -19.66 34.29
C PRO A 291 -16.99 -20.05 33.19
#